data_AF-A0A953RRW7-F1
#
_entry.id   AF-A0A953RRW7-F1
#
_cell.length_a   1.000
_cell.length_b   1.000
_cell.length_c   1.000
_cell.angle_alpha   90.00
_cell.angle_beta   90.00
_cell.angle_gamma   90.00
#
_symmetry.space_group_name_H-M   'P 1'
#
loop_
_entity.id
_entity.type
_entity.pdbx_description
1 polymer ?
#
loop_
_entity_poly.entity_id
_entity_poly.type
_entity_poly.pdbx_seq_one_letter_code
_entity_poly.pdbx_strand_id
1 'polypeptide(L)'
;MLRRYQRLSVEVGRLPSLLGREFFRTRVTSYHAGTFEDAVIFVHDVARGLDQLGEFEHKLIAKIALQDYTQNETAQVLGCWRRTVGRRFPEALDRVTAIFLDSGLLIRLPATDVARAKNCQEGSGGEIPASASAQRE
;
A
#
# COMPACT_ATOMS: atom_id res chain seq x y z
N MET A 1 1.10 0.03 -6.42
CA MET A 1 1.34 -0.96 -5.35
C MET A 1 2.15 -2.16 -5.80
N LEU A 2 1.72 -2.94 -6.80
CA LEU A 2 2.41 -4.18 -7.21
C LEU A 2 3.89 -3.98 -7.62
N ARG A 3 4.22 -2.96 -8.41
CA ARG A 3 5.64 -2.62 -8.73
C ARG A 3 6.47 -2.30 -7.48
N ARG A 4 5.84 -1.72 -6.45
CA ARG A 4 6.51 -1.40 -5.19
C ARG A 4 6.74 -2.65 -4.35
N TYR A 5 5.78 -3.57 -4.32
CA TYR A 5 5.95 -4.90 -3.74
C TYR A 5 7.11 -5.64 -4.40
N GLN A 6 7.23 -5.61 -5.73
CA GLN A 6 8.36 -6.21 -6.43
C GLN A 6 9.70 -5.60 -6.00
N ARG A 7 9.79 -4.28 -5.91
CA ARG A 7 11.02 -3.62 -5.47
C ARG A 7 11.38 -3.94 -4.02
N LEU A 8 10.41 -3.78 -3.10
CA LEU A 8 10.63 -3.99 -1.68
C LEU A 8 10.89 -5.47 -1.34
N SER A 9 10.28 -6.43 -2.05
CA SER A 9 10.55 -7.86 -1.83
C SER A 9 11.99 -8.23 -2.19
N VAL A 10 12.55 -7.63 -3.23
CA VAL A 10 13.97 -7.80 -3.59
C VAL A 10 14.89 -7.14 -2.56
N GLU A 11 14.55 -5.92 -2.11
CA GLU A 11 15.31 -5.21 -1.09
C GLU A 11 15.28 -6.00 0.24
N VAL A 12 14.10 -6.33 0.77
CA VAL A 12 13.92 -7.10 2.01
C VAL A 12 14.59 -8.47 1.96
N GLY A 13 14.64 -9.15 0.81
CA GLY A 13 15.36 -10.41 0.67
C GLY A 13 16.89 -10.30 0.73
N ARG A 14 17.45 -9.11 0.47
CA ARG A 14 18.89 -8.83 0.45
C ARG A 14 19.40 -8.08 1.68
N LEU A 15 18.50 -7.42 2.41
CA LEU A 15 18.82 -6.61 3.59
C LEU A 15 19.08 -7.37 4.91
N PRO A 16 18.73 -8.66 5.13
CA PRO A 16 19.03 -9.34 6.40
C PRO A 16 20.54 -9.41 6.68
N SER A 17 21.38 -9.35 5.64
CA SER A 17 22.84 -9.31 5.74
C SER A 17 23.43 -7.92 6.02
N LEU A 18 22.62 -6.85 6.02
CA LEU A 18 23.12 -5.46 6.08
C LEU A 18 22.61 -4.64 7.27
N LEU A 19 21.64 -5.12 8.06
CA LEU A 19 20.85 -4.19 8.87
C LEU A 19 20.67 -4.57 10.34
N GLY A 20 21.49 -3.90 11.15
CA GLY A 20 21.20 -3.59 12.54
C GLY A 20 20.85 -2.12 12.81
N ARG A 21 20.85 -1.19 11.82
CA ARG A 21 20.81 0.26 12.13
C ARG A 21 20.18 1.29 11.15
N GLU A 22 19.56 0.96 10.01
CA GLU A 22 19.08 1.99 9.05
C GLU A 22 17.56 2.11 8.94
N PHE A 23 17.08 3.36 9.00
CA PHE A 23 15.69 3.79 8.82
C PHE A 23 15.44 4.19 7.36
N PHE A 24 14.55 3.50 6.65
CA PHE A 24 14.22 3.77 5.24
C PHE A 24 13.06 4.76 5.10
N ARG A 25 13.34 6.05 4.91
CA ARG A 25 12.27 7.05 4.73
C ARG A 25 11.61 6.92 3.34
N THR A 26 10.57 6.08 3.21
CA THR A 26 9.65 6.11 2.06
C THR A 26 8.21 6.27 2.53
N ARG A 27 7.63 7.46 2.30
CA ARG A 27 6.22 7.75 2.59
C ARG A 27 5.32 7.24 1.47
N VAL A 28 4.19 6.66 1.86
CA VAL A 28 3.24 6.03 0.95
C VAL A 28 1.86 6.31 1.48
N THR A 29 0.89 6.39 0.59
CA THR A 29 -0.52 6.42 0.95
C THR A 29 -0.90 5.09 1.63
N SER A 30 -1.69 5.16 2.71
CA SER A 30 -1.95 4.14 3.77
C SER A 30 -0.77 3.61 4.59
N TYR A 31 0.30 3.11 3.96
CA TYR A 31 1.31 2.29 4.65
C TYR A 31 2.68 2.98 4.72
N HIS A 32 3.10 3.47 5.89
CA HIS A 32 4.43 4.07 6.05
C HIS A 32 5.47 2.94 6.08
N ALA A 33 6.13 2.64 4.96
CA ALA A 33 7.31 1.77 4.98
C ALA A 33 8.55 2.61 5.32
N GLY A 34 8.61 3.06 6.57
CA GLY A 34 9.65 3.93 7.12
C GLY A 34 10.86 3.17 7.66
N THR A 35 10.70 1.88 7.90
CA THR A 35 11.65 0.97 8.54
C THR A 35 11.77 -0.34 7.76
N PHE A 36 12.78 -1.15 8.09
CA PHE A 36 12.90 -2.50 7.53
C PHE A 36 11.70 -3.36 7.94
N GLU A 37 11.28 -3.27 9.20
CA GLU A 37 10.13 -3.97 9.75
C GLU A 37 8.86 -3.63 8.97
N ASP A 38 8.61 -2.35 8.71
CA ASP A 38 7.46 -1.93 7.91
C ASP A 38 7.54 -2.47 6.47
N ALA A 39 8.74 -2.52 5.89
CA ALA A 39 8.92 -3.09 4.55
C ALA A 39 8.65 -4.61 4.54
N VAL A 40 9.10 -5.33 5.57
CA VAL A 40 8.80 -6.77 5.75
C VAL A 40 7.30 -6.99 5.90
N ILE A 41 6.63 -6.23 6.76
CA ILE A 41 5.18 -6.37 6.97
C ILE A 41 4.44 -6.04 5.68
N PHE A 42 4.80 -4.96 4.97
CA PHE A 42 4.21 -4.62 3.68
C PHE A 42 4.38 -5.75 2.65
N VAL A 43 5.59 -6.30 2.50
CA VAL A 43 5.87 -7.40 1.58
C VAL A 43 5.06 -8.63 1.95
N HIS A 44 5.03 -8.98 3.23
CA HIS A 44 4.28 -10.11 3.76
C HIS A 44 2.77 -9.97 3.52
N ASP A 45 2.19 -8.81 3.82
CA ASP A 45 0.76 -8.56 3.68
C ASP A 45 0.32 -8.56 2.23
N VAL A 46 1.13 -7.98 1.32
CA VAL A 46 0.86 -8.04 -0.12
C VAL A 46 0.97 -9.47 -0.63
N ALA A 47 1.99 -10.23 -0.23
CA ALA A 47 2.15 -11.63 -0.63
C ALA A 47 0.94 -12.47 -0.18
N ARG A 48 0.54 -12.35 1.09
CA ARG A 48 -0.65 -13.01 1.63
C ARG A 48 -1.94 -12.59 0.92
N GLY A 49 -2.04 -11.35 0.46
CA GLY A 49 -3.15 -10.89 -0.37
C GLY A 49 -3.18 -11.57 -1.74
N LEU A 50 -2.02 -11.73 -2.38
CA LEU A 50 -1.90 -12.42 -3.66
C LEU A 50 -2.17 -13.94 -3.56
N ASP A 51 -1.86 -14.55 -2.42
CA ASP A 51 -2.14 -15.98 -2.16
C ASP A 51 -3.64 -16.30 -2.07
N GLN A 52 -4.50 -15.29 -1.88
CA GLN A 52 -5.95 -15.45 -1.87
C GLN A 52 -6.55 -15.53 -3.28
N LEU A 53 -5.77 -15.25 -4.33
CA LEU A 53 -6.22 -15.37 -5.71
C LEU A 53 -6.30 -16.83 -6.14
N GLY A 54 -7.21 -17.12 -7.07
CA GLY A 54 -7.18 -18.40 -7.78
C GLY A 54 -5.88 -18.56 -8.58
N GLU A 55 -5.43 -19.80 -8.77
CA GLU A 55 -4.14 -20.11 -9.41
C GLU A 55 -3.94 -19.38 -10.76
N PHE A 56 -4.99 -19.33 -11.59
CA PHE A 56 -4.93 -18.65 -12.88
C PHE A 56 -4.80 -17.12 -12.74
N GLU A 57 -5.53 -16.53 -11.80
CA GLU A 57 -5.51 -15.08 -11.53
C GLU A 57 -4.15 -14.66 -10.98
N HIS A 58 -3.60 -15.47 -10.06
CA HIS A 58 -2.25 -15.29 -9.54
C HIS A 58 -1.22 -15.30 -10.67
N LYS A 59 -1.26 -16.29 -11.57
CA LYS A 59 -0.35 -16.38 -12.73
C LYS A 59 -0.46 -15.16 -13.65
N LEU A 60 -1.67 -14.66 -13.90
CA LEU A 60 -1.88 -13.47 -14.70
C LEU A 60 -1.25 -12.23 -14.07
N ILE A 61 -1.47 -11.99 -12.77
CA ILE A 61 -0.90 -10.86 -12.04
C ILE A 61 0.64 -10.98 -12.02
N ALA A 62 1.17 -12.16 -11.73
CA ALA A 62 2.61 -12.39 -11.71
C ALA A 62 3.26 -12.11 -13.07
N LYS A 63 2.68 -12.62 -14.17
CA LYS A 63 3.26 -12.43 -15.51
C LYS A 63 3.14 -10.99 -15.99
N ILE A 64 1.95 -10.40 -15.92
CA ILE A 64 1.69 -9.11 -16.55
C ILE A 64 2.12 -7.95 -15.65
N ALA A 65 1.74 -7.97 -14.36
CA ALA A 65 1.92 -6.82 -13.48
C ALA A 65 3.27 -6.81 -12.74
N LEU A 66 3.90 -7.98 -12.54
CA LEU A 66 5.21 -8.09 -11.88
C LEU A 66 6.35 -8.39 -12.85
N GLN A 67 6.15 -9.25 -13.85
CA GLN A 67 7.20 -9.61 -14.80
C GLN A 67 7.16 -8.79 -16.10
N ASP A 68 6.22 -7.84 -16.22
CA ASP A 68 6.02 -6.96 -17.39
C ASP A 68 5.81 -7.72 -18.72
N TYR A 69 5.26 -8.94 -18.67
CA TYR A 69 4.87 -9.67 -19.89
C TYR A 69 3.69 -8.98 -20.56
N THR A 70 3.68 -8.97 -21.89
CA THR A 70 2.49 -8.58 -22.65
C THR A 70 1.38 -9.62 -22.48
N GLN A 71 0.14 -9.23 -22.76
CA GLN A 71 -0.99 -10.18 -22.76
C GLN A 71 -0.80 -11.30 -23.81
N ASN A 72 -0.08 -11.02 -24.90
CA ASN A 72 0.23 -12.01 -25.94
C ASN A 72 1.21 -13.06 -25.43
N GLU A 73 2.33 -12.63 -24.87
CA GLU A 73 3.34 -13.55 -24.31
C GLU A 73 2.74 -14.35 -23.16
N THR A 74 1.95 -13.71 -22.31
CA THR A 74 1.24 -14.40 -21.22
C THR A 74 0.28 -15.45 -21.75
N ALA A 75 -0.48 -15.16 -22.81
CA ALA A 75 -1.38 -16.13 -23.44
C ALA A 75 -0.62 -17.35 -23.97
N GLN A 76 0.52 -17.13 -24.62
CA GLN A 76 1.39 -18.19 -25.12
C GLN A 76 1.97 -19.03 -23.97
N VAL A 77 2.51 -18.39 -22.93
CA VAL A 77 3.11 -19.06 -21.76
C VAL A 77 2.07 -19.87 -20.98
N LEU A 78 0.84 -19.38 -20.87
CA LEU A 78 -0.25 -20.07 -20.17
C LEU A 78 -1.02 -21.04 -21.06
N GLY A 79 -0.66 -21.18 -22.35
CA GLY A 79 -1.31 -22.09 -23.28
C GLY A 79 -2.80 -21.77 -23.51
N CYS A 80 -3.17 -20.49 -23.48
CA CYS A 80 -4.56 -20.06 -23.60
C CYS A 80 -4.75 -18.98 -24.67
N TRP A 81 -5.99 -18.73 -25.06
CA TRP A 81 -6.31 -17.69 -26.03
C TRP A 81 -6.06 -16.29 -25.46
N ARG A 82 -5.53 -15.39 -26.29
CA ARG A 82 -5.35 -13.96 -25.93
C ARG A 82 -6.63 -13.32 -25.40
N ARG A 83 -7.79 -13.67 -25.97
CA ARG A 83 -9.10 -13.19 -25.50
C ARG A 83 -9.38 -13.57 -24.04
N THR A 84 -8.97 -14.76 -23.63
CA THR A 84 -9.10 -15.23 -22.24
C THR A 84 -8.27 -14.36 -21.31
N VAL A 85 -7.01 -14.10 -21.66
CA VAL A 85 -6.13 -13.19 -20.90
C VAL A 85 -6.73 -11.79 -20.81
N GLY A 86 -7.17 -11.23 -21.94
CA GLY A 86 -7.73 -9.87 -21.99
C GLY A 86 -9.00 -9.69 -21.15
N ARG A 87 -9.83 -10.74 -21.00
CA ARG A 87 -10.99 -10.73 -20.11
C ARG A 87 -10.62 -10.95 -18.65
N ARG A 88 -9.79 -11.96 -18.38
CA ARG A 88 -9.51 -12.43 -17.01
C ARG A 88 -8.52 -11.56 -16.26
N PHE A 89 -7.64 -10.85 -16.96
CA PHE A 89 -6.65 -9.99 -16.31
C PHE A 89 -7.28 -8.77 -15.60
N PRO A 90 -8.19 -8.00 -16.21
CA PRO A 90 -8.95 -6.97 -15.50
C PRO A 90 -9.71 -7.52 -14.29
N GLU A 91 -10.41 -8.66 -14.44
CA GLU A 91 -11.13 -9.31 -13.33
C GLU A 91 -10.18 -9.69 -12.17
N ALA A 92 -8.97 -10.18 -12.49
CA ALA A 92 -7.95 -10.47 -11.49
C ALA A 92 -7.44 -9.20 -10.80
N LEU A 93 -7.26 -8.09 -11.53
CA LEU A 93 -6.88 -6.80 -10.95
C LEU A 93 -7.95 -6.26 -10.00
N ASP A 94 -9.22 -6.38 -10.37
CA ASP A 94 -10.34 -5.96 -9.52
C ASP A 94 -10.39 -6.79 -8.24
N ARG A 95 -10.19 -8.11 -8.33
CA ARG A 95 -10.09 -9.01 -7.17
C ARG A 95 -8.94 -8.65 -6.25
N VAL A 96 -7.74 -8.44 -6.79
CA VAL A 96 -6.58 -7.98 -6.00
C VAL A 96 -6.88 -6.66 -5.32
N THR A 97 -7.50 -5.74 -6.03
CA THR A 97 -7.86 -4.42 -5.49
C THR A 97 -8.84 -4.55 -4.34
N ALA A 98 -9.86 -5.40 -4.47
CA ALA A 98 -10.81 -5.69 -3.38
C ALA A 98 -10.10 -6.27 -2.16
N ILE A 99 -9.26 -7.30 -2.35
CA ILE A 99 -8.47 -7.93 -1.27
C ILE A 99 -7.62 -6.88 -0.55
N PHE A 100 -6.93 -6.01 -1.29
CA PHE A 100 -6.08 -4.98 -0.70
C PHE A 100 -6.86 -3.87 0.00
N LEU A 101 -8.08 -3.56 -0.45
CA LEU A 101 -8.96 -2.63 0.25
C LEU A 101 -9.45 -3.23 1.57
N ASP A 102 -9.87 -4.49 1.55
CA ASP A 102 -10.38 -5.19 2.73
C ASP A 102 -9.27 -5.44 3.76
N SER A 103 -8.04 -5.65 3.32
CA SER A 103 -6.87 -5.79 4.18
C SER A 103 -6.25 -4.45 4.62
N GLY A 104 -6.80 -3.31 4.20
CA GLY A 104 -6.28 -1.98 4.54
C GLY A 104 -4.95 -1.60 3.85
N LEU A 105 -4.50 -2.38 2.87
CA LEU A 105 -3.33 -2.06 2.04
C LEU A 105 -3.61 -0.90 1.07
N LEU A 106 -4.87 -0.73 0.67
CA LEU A 106 -5.36 0.38 -0.15
C LEU A 106 -6.42 1.19 0.61
N ILE A 107 -6.59 2.46 0.21
CA ILE A 107 -7.64 3.36 0.71
C ILE A 107 -8.66 3.59 -0.41
N ARG A 108 -9.97 3.58 -0.08
CA ARG A 108 -11.02 3.95 -1.03
C ARG A 108 -10.99 5.46 -1.31
N LEU A 109 -11.19 5.84 -2.57
CA LEU A 109 -11.29 7.24 -3.00
C LEU A 109 -12.74 7.59 -3.36
N PRO A 110 -13.23 8.80 -3.05
CA PRO A 110 -12.54 9.87 -2.32
C PRO A 110 -12.31 9.49 -0.86
N ALA A 111 -11.15 9.84 -0.31
CA ALA A 111 -10.78 9.50 1.06
C ALA A 111 -11.78 10.15 2.01
N THR A 112 -12.75 9.38 2.52
CA THR A 112 -13.66 9.86 3.55
C THR A 112 -12.84 9.99 4.83
N ASP A 113 -12.34 11.20 5.06
CA ASP A 113 -12.10 11.80 6.36
C ASP A 113 -11.15 11.07 7.34
N VAL A 114 -10.10 10.38 6.86
CA VAL A 114 -8.99 9.93 7.74
C VAL A 114 -8.23 11.14 8.35
N ALA A 115 -8.51 12.36 7.88
CA ALA A 115 -8.01 13.61 8.46
C ALA A 115 -8.80 14.09 9.70
N ARG A 116 -10.01 13.58 9.97
CA ARG A 116 -10.85 14.07 11.08
C ARG A 116 -10.64 13.35 12.42
N ALA A 117 -9.80 12.32 12.47
CA ALA A 117 -9.55 11.55 13.69
C ALA A 117 -8.34 12.02 14.53
N LYS A 118 -7.70 13.17 14.22
CA LYS A 118 -6.53 13.67 14.96
C LYS A 118 -6.61 15.15 15.36
N ASN A 119 -7.77 15.60 15.82
CA ASN A 119 -7.92 16.90 16.45
C ASN A 119 -9.09 16.88 17.45
N CYS A 120 -9.03 15.93 18.38
CA CYS A 120 -9.65 16.06 19.70
C CYS A 120 -8.57 16.49 20.69
N GLN A 121 -8.24 17.79 20.68
CA GLN A 121 -7.80 18.49 21.88
C GLN A 121 -8.84 19.57 22.13
N GLU A 122 -9.91 19.17 22.80
CA GLU A 122 -10.89 20.07 23.40
C GLU A 122 -10.26 20.59 24.71
N GLY A 123 -9.85 21.85 24.70
CA GLY A 123 -9.58 22.63 25.90
C GLY A 123 -10.71 23.64 26.07
N SER A 124 -11.72 23.24 26.83
CA SER A 124 -12.83 24.10 27.24
C SER A 124 -12.36 25.17 28.23
N GLY A 125 -12.83 26.41 28.05
CA GLY A 125 -13.11 27.34 29.13
C GLY A 125 -12.02 28.34 29.49
N GLY A 126 -12.23 29.61 29.15
CA GLY A 126 -11.51 30.74 29.72
C GLY A 126 -11.67 32.01 28.90
N GLU A 127 -12.77 32.74 29.13
CA GLU A 127 -12.90 34.13 28.70
C GLU A 127 -11.68 34.93 29.20
N ILE A 128 -11.04 35.69 28.32
CA ILE A 128 -10.01 36.66 28.73
C ILE A 128 -10.72 38.02 28.88
N PRO A 129 -11.02 38.49 30.11
CA PRO A 129 -11.38 39.88 30.28
C PRO A 129 -10.09 40.71 30.18
N ALA A 130 -9.98 41.48 29.10
CA ALA A 130 -9.01 42.56 29.02
C ALA A 130 -9.45 43.65 30.02
N SER A 131 -8.68 43.83 31.10
CA SER A 131 -8.79 44.99 31.99
C SER A 131 -7.41 45.46 32.46
N ALA A 132 -7.30 46.77 32.61
CA ALA A 132 -6.11 47.60 32.60
C ALA A 132 -5.21 47.49 33.85
N SER A 133 -3.94 47.94 33.75
CA SER A 133 -3.49 49.22 34.35
C SER A 133 -1.96 49.33 34.48
N ALA A 134 -1.46 50.52 34.10
CA ALA A 134 -0.38 51.32 34.70
C ALA A 134 1.04 50.74 34.85
N GLN A 135 2.00 51.34 34.13
CA GLN A 135 3.38 51.50 34.58
C GLN A 135 3.67 52.99 34.77
N ARG A 136 3.83 53.39 36.04
CA ARG A 136 4.68 54.49 36.47
C ARG A 136 5.97 53.86 36.97
N GLU A 137 7.10 54.32 36.46
CA GLU A 137 8.21 54.93 37.20
C GLU A 137 9.15 55.62 36.21
#